data_AF-A0A5E4QUG0-F1
#
_entry.id   AF-A0A5E4QUG0-F1
#
_cell.length_a   1.000
_cell.length_b   1.000
_cell.length_c   1.000
_cell.angle_alpha   90.00
_cell.angle_beta   90.00
_cell.angle_gamma   90.00
#
_symmetry.space_group_name_H-M   'P 1'
#
loop_
_entity.id
_entity.type
_entity.pdbx_description
1 polymer ?
#
loop_
_entity_poly.entity_id
_entity_poly.type
_entity_poly.pdbx_seq_one_letter_code
_entity_poly.pdbx_strand_id
1 'polypeptide(L)'
;MSPAGTSLRTRIRKFPSLVNCCTIDWFQEWPPDALLAVATRFLKDVELTELERETAIKLCQVFHTDTQELTKLFLLRLKRYNYVTPTAYLELINMFKSLLGKKRT
;
A
#
# COMPACT_ATOMS: atom_id res chain seq x y z
N MET A 1 11.71 -11.95 1.72
CA MET A 1 11.69 -12.45 0.32
C MET A 1 10.25 -12.45 -0.15
N SER A 2 9.98 -12.09 -1.41
CA SER A 2 8.59 -12.05 -1.89
C SER A 2 8.06 -13.47 -2.19
N PRO A 3 6.86 -13.83 -1.69
CA PRO A 3 6.21 -15.10 -2.00
C PRO A 3 5.59 -15.15 -3.40
N ALA A 4 5.43 -14.00 -4.07
CA ALA A 4 4.80 -13.91 -5.40
C ALA A 4 5.65 -14.55 -6.51
N GLY A 5 6.94 -14.80 -6.27
CA GLY A 5 7.86 -15.41 -7.23
C GLY A 5 8.35 -16.80 -6.83
N THR A 6 9.08 -17.46 -7.73
CA THR A 6 9.63 -18.80 -7.50
C THR A 6 10.86 -18.82 -6.58
N SER A 7 11.48 -17.66 -6.33
CA SER A 7 12.74 -17.52 -5.58
C SER A 7 12.63 -18.08 -4.16
N LEU A 8 11.58 -17.70 -3.41
CA LEU A 8 11.35 -18.19 -2.05
C LEU A 8 11.21 -19.72 -2.02
N ARG A 9 10.38 -20.28 -2.92
CA ARG A 9 10.18 -21.73 -3.07
C ARG A 9 11.49 -22.46 -3.36
N THR A 10 12.28 -21.96 -4.30
CA THR A 10 13.58 -22.57 -4.66
C THR A 10 14.55 -22.53 -3.49
N ARG A 11 14.57 -21.44 -2.71
CA ARG A 11 15.49 -21.31 -1.58
C ARG A 11 15.10 -22.22 -0.41
N ILE A 12 13.83 -22.32 -0.07
CA ILE A 12 13.35 -23.24 0.97
C ILE A 12 13.69 -24.70 0.63
N ARG A 13 13.59 -25.10 -0.65
CA ARG A 13 13.99 -26.44 -1.10
C ARG A 13 15.49 -26.69 -1.03
N LYS A 14 16.32 -25.67 -1.29
CA LYS A 14 17.78 -25.77 -1.23
C LYS A 14 18.32 -25.76 0.20
N PHE A 15 17.62 -25.10 1.13
CA PHE A 15 18.07 -24.88 2.50
C PHE A 15 16.94 -25.18 3.51
N PRO A 16 16.76 -26.44 3.91
CA PRO A 16 15.68 -26.85 4.84
C PRO A 16 15.75 -26.18 6.21
N SER A 17 16.94 -25.74 6.64
CA SER A 17 17.13 -25.00 7.90
C SER A 17 16.36 -23.67 7.94
N LEU A 18 16.00 -23.08 6.80
CA LEU A 18 15.16 -21.87 6.77
C LEU A 18 13.73 -22.09 7.27
N VAL A 19 13.24 -23.33 7.25
CA VAL A 19 11.93 -23.68 7.81
C VAL A 19 12.08 -24.31 9.19
N ASN A 20 13.15 -25.08 9.41
CA ASN A 20 13.36 -25.80 10.67
C ASN A 20 13.96 -24.94 11.79
N CYS A 21 14.71 -23.89 11.46
CA CYS A 21 15.48 -23.09 12.41
C CYS A 21 15.14 -21.59 12.36
N CYS A 22 14.12 -21.19 11.60
CA CYS A 22 13.64 -19.82 11.52
C CYS A 22 12.11 -19.79 11.59
N THR A 23 11.55 -18.70 12.12
CA THR A 23 10.11 -18.46 12.11
C THR A 23 9.72 -17.71 10.84
N ILE A 24 8.69 -18.18 10.15
CA ILE A 24 8.13 -17.49 9.00
C ILE A 24 7.10 -16.47 9.49
N ASP A 25 7.35 -15.20 9.20
CA ASP A 25 6.43 -14.10 9.45
C ASP A 25 5.81 -13.61 8.13
N TRP A 26 4.48 -13.54 8.08
CA TRP A 26 3.72 -13.25 6.87
C TRP A 26 3.21 -11.81 6.88
N PHE A 27 3.69 -11.01 5.92
CA PHE A 27 3.19 -9.66 5.71
C PHE A 27 2.04 -9.68 4.72
N GLN A 28 0.85 -9.33 5.20
CA GLN A 28 -0.34 -9.18 4.39
C GLN A 28 -0.48 -7.75 3.87
N GLU A 29 -1.36 -7.60 2.88
CA GLU A 29 -1.79 -6.29 2.41
C GLU A 29 -2.42 -5.51 3.58
N TRP A 30 -2.31 -4.19 3.55
CA TRP A 30 -2.86 -3.35 4.61
C TRP A 30 -4.39 -3.40 4.58
N PRO A 31 -5.04 -3.77 5.69
CA PRO A 31 -6.48 -3.75 5.78
C PRO A 31 -7.01 -2.30 5.79
N PRO A 32 -8.32 -2.09 5.55
CA PRO A 32 -8.91 -0.76 5.43
C PRO A 32 -8.68 0.14 6.66
N ASP A 33 -8.71 -0.43 7.85
CA ASP A 33 -8.42 0.24 9.12
C ASP A 33 -6.96 0.69 9.23
N ALA A 34 -6.01 -0.13 8.77
CA ALA A 34 -4.60 0.25 8.71
C ALA A 34 -4.38 1.42 7.74
N LEU A 35 -5.04 1.42 6.58
CA LEU A 35 -4.99 2.54 5.63
C LEU A 35 -5.50 3.84 6.27
N LEU A 36 -6.64 3.78 6.98
CA LEU A 36 -7.19 4.93 7.72
C LEU A 36 -6.24 5.43 8.81
N ALA A 37 -5.66 4.54 9.60
CA ALA A 37 -4.72 4.91 10.67
C ALA A 37 -3.47 5.60 10.10
N VAL A 38 -2.93 5.08 9.00
CA VAL A 38 -1.78 5.67 8.32
C VAL A 38 -2.14 7.04 7.74
N ALA A 39 -3.24 7.17 6.98
CA ALA A 39 -3.65 8.46 6.44
C ALA A 39 -3.93 9.49 7.53
N THR A 40 -4.60 9.11 8.61
CA THR A 40 -4.85 9.98 9.77
C THR A 40 -3.55 10.49 10.37
N ARG A 41 -2.58 9.60 10.60
CA ARG A 41 -1.29 9.97 11.17
C ARG A 41 -0.51 10.89 10.24
N PHE A 42 -0.49 10.59 8.94
CA PHE A 42 0.29 11.38 7.98
C PHE A 42 -0.36 12.73 7.70
N LEU A 43 -1.68 12.85 7.68
CA LEU A 43 -2.36 14.11 7.40
C LEU A 43 -2.50 15.02 8.64
N LYS A 44 -2.18 14.54 9.84
CA LYS A 44 -2.33 15.27 11.11
C LYS A 44 -1.74 16.69 11.07
N ASP A 45 -0.50 16.83 10.59
CA ASP A 45 0.23 18.11 10.60
C ASP A 45 -0.12 19.04 9.42
N VAL A 46 -1.04 18.62 8.54
CA VAL A 46 -1.51 19.44 7.42
C VAL A 46 -2.63 20.37 7.89
N GLU A 47 -2.51 21.65 7.56
CA GLU A 47 -3.54 22.66 7.82
C GLU A 47 -4.78 22.40 6.95
N LEU A 48 -5.78 21.76 7.53
CA LEU A 48 -7.06 21.41 6.92
C LEU A 48 -8.16 21.63 7.96
N THR A 49 -9.33 22.04 7.51
CA THR A 49 -10.54 21.98 8.34
C THR A 49 -10.88 20.53 8.67
N GLU A 50 -11.68 20.31 9.72
CA GLU A 50 -12.01 18.94 10.16
C GLU A 50 -12.72 18.14 9.06
N LEU A 51 -13.67 18.78 8.36
CA LEU A 51 -14.39 18.16 7.26
C LEU A 51 -13.47 17.80 6.09
N GLU A 52 -12.55 18.68 5.70
CA GLU A 52 -11.58 18.42 4.64
C GLU A 52 -10.64 17.27 5.02
N ARG A 53 -10.20 17.23 6.28
CA ARG A 53 -9.30 16.20 6.79
C ARG A 53 -9.95 14.82 6.75
N GLU A 54 -11.16 14.68 7.29
CA GLU A 54 -11.91 13.43 7.26
C GLU A 54 -12.15 12.96 5.82
N THR A 55 -12.50 13.90 4.93
CA THR A 55 -12.75 13.60 3.51
C THR A 55 -11.46 13.15 2.83
N ALA A 56 -10.33 13.83 3.05
CA ALA A 56 -9.04 13.46 2.47
C ALA A 56 -8.57 12.07 2.94
N ILE A 57 -8.75 11.75 4.22
CA ILE A 57 -8.42 10.43 4.78
C ILE A 57 -9.24 9.33 4.08
N LYS A 58 -10.57 9.51 3.99
CA LYS A 58 -11.47 8.57 3.31
C LYS A 58 -11.12 8.42 1.83
N LEU A 59 -10.84 9.52 1.13
CA LEU A 59 -10.46 9.49 -0.29
C LEU A 59 -9.15 8.74 -0.51
N CYS A 60 -8.13 8.97 0.32
CA CYS A 60 -6.86 8.23 0.22
C CYS A 60 -7.11 6.72 0.33
N GLN A 61 -7.86 6.29 1.35
CA GLN A 61 -8.23 4.89 1.52
C GLN A 61 -8.91 4.33 0.26
N VAL A 62 -9.96 5.00 -0.22
CA VAL A 62 -10.75 4.58 -1.40
C VAL A 62 -9.85 4.44 -2.63
N PHE A 63 -9.01 5.43 -2.93
CA PHE A 63 -8.12 5.38 -4.08
C PHE A 63 -7.16 4.19 -4.04
N HIS A 64 -6.67 3.81 -2.86
CA HIS A 64 -5.78 2.66 -2.73
C HIS A 64 -6.53 1.35 -2.99
N THR A 65 -7.68 1.15 -2.35
CA THR A 65 -8.52 -0.05 -2.54
C THR A 65 -9.01 -0.18 -3.97
N ASP A 66 -9.46 0.91 -4.60
CA ASP A 66 -9.92 0.89 -5.98
C ASP A 66 -8.77 0.53 -6.93
N THR A 67 -7.56 1.03 -6.66
CA THR A 67 -6.37 0.68 -7.46
C THR A 67 -6.03 -0.81 -7.34
N GLN A 68 -6.24 -1.44 -6.18
CA GLN A 68 -6.07 -2.89 -6.00
C GLN A 68 -7.06 -3.68 -6.88
N GLU A 69 -8.33 -3.28 -6.91
CA GLU A 69 -9.33 -3.93 -7.77
C GLU A 69 -9.09 -3.70 -9.26
N LEU A 70 -8.76 -2.46 -9.65
CA LEU A 70 -8.42 -2.11 -11.04
C LEU A 70 -7.20 -2.88 -11.53
N THR A 71 -6.22 -3.12 -10.66
CA THR A 71 -5.04 -3.92 -10.98
C THR A 71 -5.38 -5.37 -11.32
N LYS A 72 -6.36 -5.97 -10.62
CA LYS A 72 -6.87 -7.32 -10.97
C LYS A 72 -7.50 -7.32 -12.36
N LEU A 73 -8.34 -6.31 -12.66
CA LEU A 73 -8.96 -6.16 -13.98
C LEU A 73 -7.93 -5.93 -15.09
N PHE A 74 -6.90 -5.13 -14.81
CA PHE A 74 -5.79 -4.86 -15.73
C PHE A 74 -5.04 -6.14 -16.09
N LEU A 75 -4.73 -6.98 -15.10
CA LEU A 75 -4.11 -8.29 -15.33
C LEU A 75 -5.01 -9.19 -16.19
N LEU A 76 -6.31 -9.24 -15.91
CA LEU A 76 -7.24 -10.08 -16.67
C LEU A 76 -7.30 -9.70 -18.15
N ARG A 77 -7.36 -8.39 -18.44
CA ARG A 77 -7.54 -7.85 -19.80
C ARG A 77 -6.24 -7.81 -20.60
N LEU A 78 -5.15 -7.38 -19.99
CA LEU A 78 -3.89 -7.07 -20.70
C LEU A 78 -2.76 -8.04 -20.38
N LYS A 79 -2.97 -9.00 -19.46
CA LYS A 79 -1.97 -9.99 -19.03
C LYS A 79 -0.67 -9.37 -18.53
N ARG A 80 -0.75 -8.15 -17.99
CA ARG A 80 0.37 -7.42 -17.39
C ARG A 80 0.14 -7.25 -15.90
N TYR A 81 1.18 -7.51 -15.11
CA TYR A 81 1.14 -7.31 -13.67
C TYR A 81 1.42 -5.85 -13.34
N ASN A 82 0.57 -5.26 -12.51
CA ASN A 82 0.85 -4.04 -11.77
C ASN A 82 0.84 -4.41 -10.28
N TYR A 83 1.73 -3.83 -9.48
CA TYR A 83 1.85 -4.17 -8.06
C TYR A 83 1.49 -2.97 -7.21
N VAL A 84 0.42 -3.10 -6.43
CA VAL A 84 0.02 -2.09 -5.45
C VAL A 84 0.73 -2.39 -4.14
N THR A 85 1.49 -1.42 -3.63
CA THR A 85 2.33 -1.59 -2.45
C THR A 85 2.02 -0.54 -1.40
N PRO A 86 2.26 -0.82 -0.09
CA PRO A 86 2.12 0.19 0.96
C PRO A 86 2.97 1.44 0.70
N THR A 87 4.14 1.29 0.08
CA THR A 87 4.99 2.42 -0.31
C THR A 87 4.30 3.34 -1.31
N ALA A 88 3.60 2.79 -2.31
CA ALA A 88 2.82 3.59 -3.26
C ALA A 88 1.68 4.38 -2.56
N TYR A 89 1.11 3.84 -1.48
CA TYR A 89 0.13 4.56 -0.67
C TYR A 89 0.75 5.77 0.07
N LEU A 90 1.94 5.59 0.64
CA LEU A 90 2.66 6.68 1.29
C LEU A 90 3.06 7.76 0.28
N GLU A 91 3.48 7.37 -0.93
CA GLU A 91 3.75 8.27 -2.03
C GLU A 91 2.52 9.06 -2.47
N LEU A 92 1.34 8.42 -2.55
CA LEU A 92 0.07 9.10 -2.82
C LEU A 92 -0.20 10.23 -1.81
N ILE A 93 -0.07 9.95 -0.52
CA ILE A 93 -0.30 10.94 0.55
C ILE A 93 0.73 12.08 0.48
N ASN A 94 2.01 11.74 0.26
CA ASN A 94 3.07 12.74 0.12
C ASN A 94 2.88 13.63 -1.11
N MET A 95 2.45 13.04 -2.23
CA MET A 95 2.12 13.78 -3.46
C MET A 95 0.95 14.73 -3.20
N PHE A 96 -0.10 14.28 -2.52
CA PHE A 96 -1.22 15.13 -2.12
C PHE A 96 -0.75 16.34 -1.30
N LYS A 97 0.07 16.13 -0.27
CA LYS A 97 0.65 17.23 0.54
C LYS A 97 1.44 18.22 -0.30
N SER A 98 2.33 17.72 -1.17
CA SER A 98 3.16 18.55 -2.04
C SER A 98 2.29 19.38 -3.00
N LEU A 99 1.29 18.78 -3.62
CA LEU A 99 0.39 19.48 -4.54
C LEU A 99 -0.47 20.52 -3.82
N LEU A 100 -0.96 20.20 -2.62
CA LEU A 100 -1.72 21.14 -1.82
C LEU A 100 -0.88 22.36 -1.43
N GLY A 101 0.37 22.15 -0.98
CA GLY A 101 1.30 23.23 -0.67
C GLY A 101 1.55 24.13 -1.88
N LYS A 102 1.86 23.53 -3.03
CA LYS A 102 2.11 24.27 -4.29
C LYS A 102 0.92 25.05 -4.82
N LYS A 103 -0.31 24.65 -4.51
CA LYS A 103 -1.53 25.35 -4.97
C LYS A 103 -2.01 26.44 -4.00
N ARG A 104 -1.51 26.44 -2.76
CA ARG A 104 -1.84 27.45 -1.74
C ARG A 104 -0.88 28.64 -1.75
N THR A 105 0.34 28.43 -2.23
CA THR A 105 1.27 29.49 -2.68
C THR A 105 1.00 29.88 -4.11
#